data_AF-A0A842HTU7-F1
#
_entry.id   AF-A0A842HTU7-F1
#
_cell.length_a   1.000
_cell.length_b   1.000
_cell.length_c   1.000
_cell.angle_alpha   90.00
_cell.angle_beta   90.00
_cell.angle_gamma   90.00
#
_symmetry.space_group_name_H-M   'P 1'
#
loop_
_entity.id
_entity.type
_entity.pdbx_description
1 polymer ?
#
loop_
_entity_poly.entity_id
_entity_poly.type
_entity_poly.pdbx_seq_one_letter_code
_entity_poly.pdbx_strand_id
1 'polypeptide(L)' 'MTTDKHFLGDVLARLRTVKHSDIKQISHASGVPESTVRKLYYGEVANPRVQTVQALHDYFSREDLDKQLKVADH' A
#
# COMPACT_ATOMS: atom_id res chain seq x y z
N MET A 1 16.95 16.77 1.25
CA MET A 1 16.63 15.32 1.22
C MET A 1 15.14 15.18 1.43
N THR A 2 14.36 15.03 0.34
CA THR A 2 12.88 15.11 0.35
C THR A 2 12.28 13.74 0.07
N THR A 3 12.72 12.74 0.84
CA THR A 3 12.38 11.33 0.57
C THR A 3 10.94 10.96 1.00
N ASP A 4 10.33 11.74 1.90
CA ASP A 4 9.04 11.41 2.53
C ASP A 4 7.80 11.55 1.60
N LYS A 5 7.78 12.57 0.72
CA LYS A 5 6.60 12.85 -0.11
C LYS A 5 6.39 11.84 -1.24
N HIS A 6 7.47 11.28 -1.78
CA HIS A 6 7.39 10.33 -2.88
C HIS A 6 6.81 9.00 -2.41
N PHE A 7 7.26 8.50 -1.26
CA PHE A 7 6.81 7.24 -0.67
C PHE A 7 5.30 7.20 -0.41
N LEU A 8 4.76 8.27 0.18
CA LEU A 8 3.32 8.37 0.42
C LEU A 8 2.55 8.46 -0.89
N GLY A 9 3.05 9.23 -1.87
CA GLY A 9 2.43 9.37 -3.18
C GLY A 9 2.28 8.03 -3.90
N ASP A 10 3.33 7.22 -3.91
CA ASP A 10 3.34 5.88 -4.51
C ASP A 10 2.33 4.93 -3.84
N VAL A 11 2.31 4.90 -2.49
CA VAL A 11 1.36 4.07 -1.75
C VAL A 11 -0.08 4.49 -2.03
N LEU A 12 -0.37 5.79 -2.09
CA LEU A 12 -1.71 6.29 -2.39
C LEU A 12 -2.11 5.98 -3.84
N ALA A 13 -1.20 6.14 -4.80
CA ALA A 13 -1.45 5.79 -6.20
C ALA A 13 -1.81 4.30 -6.32
N ARG A 14 -1.04 3.41 -5.69
CA ARG A 14 -1.31 1.96 -5.67
C ARG A 14 -2.62 1.63 -4.97
N LEU A 15 -2.89 2.23 -3.81
CA LEU A 15 -4.15 2.04 -3.08
C LEU A 15 -5.38 2.42 -3.92
N ARG A 16 -5.29 3.42 -4.80
CA ARG A 16 -6.40 3.79 -5.69
C ARG A 16 -6.67 2.77 -6.80
N THR A 17 -5.71 1.90 -7.10
CA THR A 17 -5.85 0.86 -8.13
C THR A 17 -6.38 -0.46 -7.59
N VAL A 18 -6.31 -0.69 -6.28
CA VAL A 18 -6.84 -1.91 -5.66
C VAL A 18 -8.35 -1.87 -5.56
N LYS A 19 -9.00 -3.03 -5.53
CA LYS A 19 -10.46 -3.08 -5.31
C LYS A 19 -10.74 -2.85 -3.84
N HIS A 20 -11.90 -2.28 -3.53
CA HIS A 20 -12.36 -2.13 -2.15
C HIS A 20 -12.40 -3.48 -1.40
N SER A 21 -12.72 -4.57 -2.10
CA SER A 21 -12.69 -5.93 -1.53
C SER A 21 -11.31 -6.38 -1.04
N ASP A 22 -10.23 -5.84 -1.62
CA ASP A 22 -8.84 -6.19 -1.27
C ASP A 22 -8.36 -5.47 0.00
N ILE A 23 -9.07 -4.43 0.46
CA ILE A 23 -8.68 -3.64 1.66
C ILE A 23 -8.48 -4.54 2.88
N LYS A 24 -9.33 -5.55 3.07
CA LYS A 24 -9.22 -6.50 4.19
C LYS A 24 -7.96 -7.36 4.09
N GLN A 25 -7.61 -7.81 2.89
CA GLN A 25 -6.40 -8.59 2.64
C GLN A 25 -5.16 -7.72 2.85
N ILE A 26 -5.14 -6.51 2.29
CA ILE A 26 -4.05 -5.55 2.45
C ILE A 26 -3.83 -5.23 3.93
N SER A 27 -4.90 -5.00 4.68
CA SER A 27 -4.83 -4.78 6.14
C SER A 27 -4.16 -5.95 6.86
N HIS A 28 -4.60 -7.18 6.56
CA HIS A 28 -4.04 -8.38 7.18
C HIS A 28 -2.56 -8.60 6.83
N ALA A 29 -2.20 -8.43 5.55
CA ALA A 29 -0.86 -8.70 5.05
C ALA A 29 0.16 -7.60 5.40
N SER A 30 -0.26 -6.34 5.43
CA SER A 30 0.59 -5.20 5.82
C SER A 30 0.65 -4.99 7.34
N GLY A 31 -0.26 -5.59 8.11
CA GLY A 31 -0.40 -5.34 9.54
C GLY A 31 -0.98 -3.96 9.88
N VAL A 32 -1.40 -3.18 8.88
CA VAL A 32 -2.04 -1.88 9.07
C VAL A 32 -3.54 -2.08 9.36
N PRO A 33 -4.13 -1.42 10.37
CA PRO A 33 -5.56 -1.54 10.66
C PRO A 33 -6.43 -1.19 9.45
N GLU A 34 -7.49 -1.97 9.23
CA GLU A 34 -8.40 -1.78 8.09
C GLU A 34 -8.99 -0.37 8.03
N SER A 35 -9.33 0.21 9.19
CA SER A 35 -9.82 1.59 9.28
C SER A 35 -8.79 2.60 8.73
N THR A 36 -7.50 2.37 8.97
CA THR A 36 -6.42 3.22 8.47
C THR A 36 -6.23 3.05 6.96
N VAL A 37 -6.24 1.82 6.46
CA VAL A 37 -6.16 1.54 5.02
C VAL A 37 -7.34 2.19 4.29
N ARG A 38 -8.55 2.09 4.84
CA ARG A 38 -9.76 2.68 4.29
C ARG A 38 -9.70 4.21 4.24
N LYS A 39 -9.25 4.86 5.32
CA LYS A 39 -9.08 6.33 5.32
C LYS A 39 -8.03 6.79 4.31
N LEU A 40 -6.94 6.03 4.14
CA LEU A 40 -5.94 6.31 3.11
C LEU A 40 -6.51 6.14 1.70
N TYR A 41 -7.29 5.07 1.49
CA TYR A 41 -7.99 4.81 0.23
C TYR A 41 -8.94 5.95 -0.16
N TYR A 42 -9.70 6.48 0.81
CA TYR A 42 -10.60 7.64 0.58
C TYR A 42 -9.88 9.00 0.59
N GLY A 43 -8.59 9.04 0.94
CA GLY A 43 -7.84 10.30 1.05
C GLY A 43 -8.18 11.14 2.28
N GLU A 44 -8.78 10.54 3.32
CA GLU A 44 -9.17 11.22 4.56
C GLU A 44 -8.00 11.41 5.55
N VAL A 45 -6.83 10.79 5.30
CA VAL A 45 -5.65 10.93 6.16
C VAL A 45 -4.71 12.00 5.61
N ALA A 46 -4.65 13.15 6.30
CA ALA A 46 -3.72 14.22 5.95
C ALA A 46 -2.26 13.91 6.31
N ASN A 47 -2.01 13.14 7.39
CA ASN A 47 -0.66 12.81 7.86
C ASN A 47 -0.60 11.36 8.39
N PRO A 48 -0.40 10.36 7.52
CA PRO A 48 -0.15 9.00 7.98
C PRO A 48 1.21 8.88 8.67
N ARG A 49 1.31 7.96 9.62
CA ARG A 49 2.60 7.67 10.27
C ARG A 49 3.54 7.05 9.25
N VAL A 50 4.82 7.42 9.28
CA VAL A 50 5.87 6.86 8.39
C VAL A 50 5.88 5.33 8.43
N GLN A 51 5.72 4.72 9.61
CA GLN A 51 5.63 3.26 9.76
C GLN A 51 4.46 2.64 8.97
N THR A 52 3.31 3.32 8.92
CA THR A 52 2.14 2.88 8.15
C THR A 52 2.42 2.93 6.65
N VAL A 53 3.04 4.02 6.20
CA VAL A 53 3.40 4.19 4.78
C VAL A 53 4.42 3.13 4.36
N GLN A 54 5.44 2.90 5.20
CA GLN A 54 6.46 1.88 4.94
C GLN A 54 5.86 0.47 4.86
N ALA A 55 5.00 0.08 5.80
CA ALA A 55 4.38 -1.24 5.81
C ALA A 55 3.52 -1.50 4.56
N LEU A 56 2.77 -0.49 4.10
CA LEU A 56 1.99 -0.59 2.86
C LEU A 56 2.89 -0.62 1.64
N HIS A 57 3.96 0.18 1.61
CA HIS A 57 4.93 0.16 0.52
C HIS A 57 5.59 -1.22 0.41
N ASP A 58 6.05 -1.79 1.51
CA ASP A 58 6.69 -3.12 1.54
C ASP A 58 5.73 -4.21 1.08
N TYR A 59 4.45 -4.13 1.47
CA TYR A 59 3.41 -5.03 0.97
C TYR A 59 3.30 -4.95 -0.56
N PHE A 60 3.14 -3.76 -1.13
CA PHE A 60 2.98 -3.62 -2.57
C PHE A 60 4.25 -3.98 -3.35
N SER A 61 5.44 -3.71 -2.79
CA SER A 61 6.70 -4.16 -3.39
C SER A 61 6.80 -5.68 -3.42
N ARG A 62 6.32 -6.39 -2.39
CA ARG A 62 6.26 -7.86 -2.40
C ARG A 62 5.25 -8.39 -3.40
N GLU A 63 4.08 -7.77 -3.51
CA GLU A 63 3.08 -8.16 -4.52
C GLU A 63 3.60 -7.96 -5.95
N ASP A 64 4.34 -6.87 -6.20
CA ASP A 64 4.96 -6.63 -7.49
C ASP A 64 6.01 -7.69 -7.83
N LEU A 65 6.88 -8.03 -6.88
CA LEU A 65 7.86 -9.11 -7.02
C LEU A 65 7.20 -10.47 -7.29
N ASP A 66 6.13 -10.80 -6.58
CA ASP A 66 5.36 -12.04 -6.80
C ASP A 66 4.75 -12.09 -8.21
N LYS A 67 4.20 -10.97 -8.71
CA LYS A 67 3.71 -10.88 -10.09
C LYS A 67 4.83 -11.05 -11.10
N GLN A 68 5.99 -10.42 -10.88
CA GLN A 68 7.15 -10.53 -11.77
C GLN A 68 7.74 -11.95 -11.78
N LEU A 69 7.70 -12.67 -10.65
CA LEU A 69 8.17 -14.05 -10.61
C LEU A 69 7.25 -15.00 -11.37
N LYS A 70 5.93 -14.74 -11.38
CA LYS A 70 4.93 -15.55 -12.09
C LYS A 70 4.92 -15.36 -13.61
N VAL A 71 5.45 -14.26 -14.13
CA VAL A 71 5.58 -14.03 -15.58
C VAL A 71 6.83 -14.65 -16.19
N ALA A 72 7.81 -15.05 -15.37
CA ALA A 72 9.07 -15.64 -15.83
C ALA A 72 8.99 -17.17 -16.05
N ASP A 73 7.85 -17.79 -15.71
CA ASP A 73 7.61 -19.24 -15.84
C ASP A 73 6.73 -19.60 -17.06
N HIS A 74 6.56 -18.66 -18.02
CA HIS A 74 5.77 -18.89 -19.25
C HIS A 74 6.62 -18.86 -20.52
#